data_AF-A1RVZ6-F1
#
_entry.id   AF-A1RVZ6-F1
#
_cell.length_a   1.000
_cell.length_b   1.000
_cell.length_c   1.000
_cell.angle_alpha   90.00
_cell.angle_beta   90.00
_cell.angle_gamma   90.00
#
_symmetry.space_group_name_H-M   'P 1'
#
loop_
_entity.id
_entity.type
_entity.pdbx_description
1 polymer ?
#
loop_
_entity_poly.entity_id
_entity_poly.type
_entity_poly.pdbx_seq_one_letter_code
_entity_poly.pdbx_strand_id
1 'polypeptide(L)'
;MGNRLVLPLLGGKYIASIKAAIALLFHGNTLALPYVAKIWGLTAPPLSILAWLIILGASLSKLGFDIKSAYICSPRGAAVYISEFIRGGFRSLSDILGIEREILVKAYEAHLEIMKPYMFRRDNIEIFIRVRNGDVDIIAARCPRWRTCSHDFPDECPEVRKIIYASISH
;
A
#
# COMPACT_ATOMS: atom_id res chain seq x y z
N MET A 1 -19.00 3.58 -20.80
CA MET A 1 -18.81 2.17 -20.41
C MET A 1 -17.69 2.14 -19.39
N GLY A 2 -18.01 1.97 -18.10
CA GLY A 2 -17.05 2.12 -17.01
C GLY A 2 -16.29 0.83 -16.73
N ASN A 3 -14.99 0.95 -16.45
CA ASN A 3 -14.14 -0.16 -16.04
C ASN A 3 -14.69 -0.80 -14.76
N ARG A 4 -15.19 -2.05 -14.86
CA ARG A 4 -15.49 -2.89 -13.69
C ARG A 4 -14.25 -3.70 -13.36
N LEU A 5 -13.65 -3.48 -12.19
CA LEU A 5 -12.71 -4.47 -11.64
C LEU A 5 -13.40 -5.28 -10.55
N VAL A 6 -13.64 -6.54 -10.89
CA VAL A 6 -13.90 -7.67 -10.01
C VAL A 6 -12.69 -8.58 -10.16
N LEU A 7 -12.24 -9.31 -9.13
CA LEU A 7 -11.56 -10.63 -9.23
C LEU A 7 -11.13 -11.13 -7.82
N PRO A 8 -10.93 -12.45 -7.61
CA PRO A 8 -11.93 -13.52 -7.50
C PRO A 8 -12.05 -14.09 -6.06
N LEU A 9 -13.16 -14.79 -5.82
CA LEU A 9 -13.38 -15.68 -4.67
C LEU A 9 -12.33 -16.81 -4.63
N LEU A 10 -11.70 -17.01 -3.47
CA LEU A 10 -11.28 -18.35 -3.03
C LEU A 10 -12.01 -18.66 -1.73
N GLY A 11 -13.19 -19.27 -1.86
CA GLY A 11 -13.90 -19.98 -0.79
C GLY A 11 -14.48 -19.11 0.33
N GLY A 12 -15.65 -18.51 0.12
CA GLY A 12 -16.48 -18.01 1.22
C GLY A 12 -17.29 -16.77 0.88
N LYS A 13 -18.61 -16.86 1.04
CA LYS A 13 -19.65 -15.82 0.91
C LYS A 13 -19.13 -14.37 1.05
N TYR A 14 -18.89 -13.68 -0.08
CA TYR A 14 -18.59 -12.25 -0.10
C TYR A 14 -19.88 -11.45 0.08
N ILE A 15 -20.21 -11.11 1.32
CA ILE A 15 -21.26 -10.14 1.65
C ILE A 15 -20.58 -8.78 1.84
N ALA A 16 -20.61 -7.93 0.82
CA ALA A 16 -20.71 -6.46 0.90
C ALA A 16 -19.89 -5.66 1.95
N SER A 17 -18.80 -6.18 2.52
CA SER A 17 -18.27 -5.67 3.80
C SER A 17 -17.25 -4.53 3.71
N ILE A 18 -16.86 -4.07 2.51
CA ILE A 18 -15.77 -3.09 2.35
C ILE A 18 -16.17 -1.87 1.48
N LYS A 19 -17.45 -1.74 1.10
CA LYS A 19 -17.93 -0.54 0.40
C LYS A 19 -17.96 0.71 1.30
N ALA A 20 -18.19 0.52 2.60
CA ALA A 20 -18.45 1.60 3.54
C ALA A 20 -17.18 2.30 4.06
N ALA A 21 -16.08 1.58 4.25
CA ALA A 21 -14.89 2.08 4.94
C ALA A 21 -14.25 3.29 4.26
N ILE A 22 -14.10 3.24 2.93
CA ILE A 22 -13.51 4.33 2.14
C ILE A 22 -14.55 5.35 1.74
N ALA A 23 -15.79 4.94 1.48
CA ALA A 23 -16.89 5.89 1.26
C ALA A 23 -17.10 6.79 2.49
N LEU A 24 -17.08 6.25 3.71
CA LEU A 24 -17.23 7.02 4.95
C LEU A 24 -16.10 8.04 5.14
N LEU A 25 -14.86 7.68 4.80
CA LEU A 25 -13.73 8.61 4.84
C LEU A 25 -13.72 9.62 3.69
N PHE A 26 -14.17 9.22 2.51
CA PHE A 26 -14.34 10.11 1.36
C PHE A 26 -15.47 11.13 1.60
N HIS A 27 -16.48 10.77 2.40
CA HIS A 27 -17.46 11.72 2.96
C HIS A 27 -16.91 12.52 4.15
N GLY A 28 -15.61 12.45 4.44
CA GLY A 28 -14.95 13.23 5.49
C GLY A 28 -15.19 12.72 6.91
N ASN A 29 -15.77 11.53 7.11
CA ASN A 29 -16.07 11.01 8.44
C ASN A 29 -14.91 10.19 9.00
N THR A 30 -13.97 10.87 9.66
CA THR A 30 -12.81 10.24 10.32
C THR A 30 -13.18 9.33 11.49
N LEU A 31 -14.39 9.44 12.05
CA LEU A 31 -14.91 8.54 13.10
C LEU A 31 -15.10 7.11 12.59
N ALA A 32 -15.10 6.90 11.26
CA ALA A 32 -15.18 5.57 10.67
C ALA A 32 -13.86 4.78 10.73
N LEU A 33 -12.71 5.43 10.94
CA LEU A 33 -11.37 4.79 10.90
C LEU A 33 -11.24 3.54 11.79
N PRO A 34 -11.72 3.53 13.05
CA PRO A 34 -11.61 2.34 13.90
C PRO A 34 -12.39 1.13 13.34
N TYR A 35 -13.51 1.38 12.67
CA TYR A 35 -14.30 0.33 12.03
C TYR A 35 -13.59 -0.20 10.80
N VAL A 36 -12.96 0.67 9.99
CA VAL A 36 -12.12 0.25 8.87
C VAL A 36 -11.00 -0.66 9.35
N ALA A 37 -10.25 -0.21 10.38
CA ALA A 37 -9.18 -0.98 10.99
C ALA A 37 -9.67 -2.36 11.43
N LYS A 38 -10.80 -2.42 12.15
CA LYS A 38 -11.41 -3.68 12.61
C LYS A 38 -11.83 -4.60 11.47
N ILE A 39 -12.49 -4.09 10.43
CA ILE A 39 -12.94 -4.89 9.28
C ILE A 39 -11.74 -5.46 8.51
N TRP A 40 -10.68 -4.67 8.38
CA TRP A 40 -9.47 -5.04 7.66
C TRP A 40 -8.45 -5.78 8.52
N GLY A 41 -8.71 -5.96 9.82
CA GLY A 41 -7.80 -6.60 10.76
C GLY A 41 -6.47 -5.85 10.92
N LEU A 42 -6.49 -4.52 10.80
CA LEU A 42 -5.32 -3.67 10.94
C LEU A 42 -5.15 -3.20 12.38
N THR A 43 -3.89 -3.13 12.80
CA THR A 43 -3.43 -2.63 14.11
C THR A 43 -2.62 -1.35 14.00
N ALA A 44 -2.30 -0.92 12.77
CA ALA A 44 -1.63 0.34 12.49
C ALA A 44 -2.37 1.54 13.12
N PRO A 45 -1.64 2.61 13.50
CA PRO A 45 -2.25 3.81 14.06
C PRO A 45 -3.32 4.41 13.14
N PRO A 46 -4.40 5.02 13.69
CA PRO A 46 -5.49 5.57 12.88
C PRO A 46 -5.02 6.58 11.82
N LEU A 47 -4.00 7.38 12.15
CA LEU A 47 -3.43 8.35 11.21
C LEU A 47 -2.70 7.66 10.04
N SER A 48 -2.02 6.55 10.30
CA SER A 48 -1.35 5.74 9.28
C SER A 48 -2.37 5.09 8.34
N ILE A 49 -3.48 4.60 8.90
CA ILE A 49 -4.61 4.06 8.12
C ILE A 49 -5.24 5.16 7.26
N LEU A 50 -5.52 6.33 7.83
CA LEU A 50 -6.06 7.47 7.09
C LEU A 50 -5.17 7.87 5.92
N ALA A 51 -3.87 8.05 6.18
CA ALA A 51 -2.89 8.39 5.16
C ALA A 51 -2.82 7.35 4.04
N TRP A 52 -2.88 6.06 4.38
CA TRP A 52 -2.90 4.98 3.40
C TRP A 52 -4.16 5.01 2.53
N LEU A 53 -5.32 5.32 3.11
CA LEU A 53 -6.58 5.42 2.38
C LEU A 53 -6.61 6.63 1.45
N ILE A 54 -5.93 7.73 1.80
CA ILE A 54 -5.72 8.86 0.88
C ILE A 54 -4.92 8.41 -0.35
N ILE A 55 -3.82 7.68 -0.17
CA ILE A 55 -3.02 7.14 -1.28
C ILE A 55 -3.85 6.19 -2.15
N LEU A 56 -4.64 5.31 -1.53
CA LEU A 56 -5.53 4.42 -2.25
C LEU A 56 -6.57 5.19 -3.07
N GLY A 57 -7.20 6.21 -2.50
CA GLY A 57 -8.14 7.08 -3.20
C GLY A 57 -7.52 7.75 -4.42
N ALA A 58 -6.31 8.31 -4.27
CA ALA A 58 -5.57 8.90 -5.38
C ALA A 58 -5.21 7.88 -6.47
N SER A 59 -4.79 6.67 -6.06
CA SER A 59 -4.48 5.57 -6.99
C SER A 59 -5.71 5.15 -7.80
N LEU A 60 -6.86 4.97 -7.14
CA LEU A 60 -8.11 4.60 -7.79
C LEU A 60 -8.61 5.69 -8.74
N SER A 61 -8.54 6.95 -8.34
CA SER A 61 -8.86 8.10 -9.19
C SER A 61 -8.01 8.11 -10.45
N LYS A 62 -6.69 7.90 -10.32
CA LYS A 62 -5.75 7.86 -11.44
C LYS A 62 -6.01 6.69 -12.40
N LEU A 63 -6.50 5.55 -11.89
CA LEU A 63 -6.95 4.41 -12.70
C LEU A 63 -8.32 4.63 -13.38
N GLY A 64 -8.97 5.77 -13.15
CA GLY A 64 -10.27 6.11 -13.72
C GLY A 64 -11.46 5.46 -13.01
N PHE A 65 -11.28 4.96 -11.79
CA PHE A 65 -12.41 4.50 -10.97
C PHE A 65 -13.16 5.68 -10.38
N ASP A 66 -14.49 5.65 -10.50
CA ASP A 66 -15.34 6.50 -9.67
C ASP A 66 -15.28 6.01 -8.23
N ILE A 67 -14.65 6.78 -7.35
CA ILE A 67 -14.47 6.44 -5.93
C ILE A 67 -15.82 6.26 -5.21
N LYS A 68 -16.89 6.92 -5.67
CA LYS A 68 -18.24 6.72 -5.12
C LYS A 68 -18.84 5.37 -5.52
N SER A 69 -18.37 4.82 -6.62
CA SER A 69 -18.80 3.52 -7.18
C SER A 69 -17.77 2.40 -6.97
N ALA A 70 -16.56 2.71 -6.51
CA ALA A 70 -15.45 1.79 -6.39
C ALA A 70 -15.73 0.75 -5.28
N TYR A 71 -15.84 -0.51 -5.69
CA TYR A 71 -16.04 -1.63 -4.77
C TYR A 71 -14.69 -2.15 -4.30
N ILE A 72 -14.25 -1.70 -3.13
CA ILE A 72 -12.92 -2.06 -2.66
C ILE A 72 -12.99 -3.44 -1.99
N CYS A 73 -12.05 -4.29 -2.37
CA CYS A 73 -11.90 -5.67 -1.94
C CYS A 73 -11.10 -5.75 -0.62
N SER A 74 -10.62 -6.95 -0.26
CA SER A 74 -9.71 -7.15 0.88
C SER A 74 -8.53 -6.16 0.87
N PRO A 75 -7.91 -5.87 2.03
CA PRO A 75 -6.75 -4.96 2.14
C PRO A 75 -5.65 -5.29 1.12
N ARG A 76 -5.49 -6.58 0.87
CA ARG A 76 -4.58 -7.17 -0.10
C ARG A 76 -4.84 -6.68 -1.53
N GLY A 77 -6.06 -6.85 -2.04
CA GLY A 77 -6.38 -6.38 -3.39
C GLY A 77 -6.36 -4.85 -3.46
N ALA A 78 -6.67 -4.17 -2.36
CA ALA A 78 -6.56 -2.72 -2.28
C ALA A 78 -5.10 -2.23 -2.43
N ALA A 79 -4.13 -2.95 -1.85
CA ALA A 79 -2.70 -2.65 -2.02
C ALA A 79 -2.19 -2.82 -3.46
N VAL A 80 -2.82 -3.68 -4.28
CA VAL A 80 -2.44 -3.86 -5.70
C VAL A 80 -2.65 -2.57 -6.49
N TYR A 81 -3.74 -1.84 -6.22
CA TYR A 81 -4.00 -0.55 -6.88
C TYR A 81 -2.91 0.49 -6.61
N ILE A 82 -2.40 0.54 -5.37
CA ILE A 82 -1.28 1.42 -5.02
C ILE A 82 0.01 0.92 -5.68
N SER A 83 0.26 -0.39 -5.60
CA SER A 83 1.47 -1.02 -6.12
C SER A 83 1.66 -0.79 -7.61
N GLU A 84 0.56 -0.68 -8.38
CA GLU A 84 0.61 -0.36 -9.81
C GLU A 84 1.41 0.90 -10.12
N PHE A 85 1.39 1.89 -9.22
CA PHE A 85 2.05 3.17 -9.40
C PHE A 85 3.45 3.24 -8.80
N ILE A 86 3.87 2.30 -7.96
CA ILE A 86 5.22 2.31 -7.39
C ILE A 86 6.26 2.11 -8.51
N ARG A 87 7.24 3.01 -8.60
CA ARG A 87 8.41 2.97 -9.50
C ARG A 87 9.69 3.13 -8.68
N GLY A 88 10.54 2.10 -8.65
CA GLY A 88 11.75 2.06 -7.81
C GLY A 88 11.48 1.91 -6.30
N GLY A 89 10.54 2.66 -5.74
CA GLY A 89 10.18 2.60 -4.31
C GLY A 89 8.93 3.41 -3.95
N PHE A 90 8.43 3.23 -2.72
CA PHE A 90 7.16 3.81 -2.27
C PHE A 90 7.12 5.34 -2.36
N ARG A 91 8.27 6.01 -2.21
CA ARG A 91 8.39 7.48 -2.35
C ARG A 91 7.97 8.01 -3.73
N SER A 92 8.07 7.20 -4.78
CA SER A 92 7.68 7.59 -6.15
C SER A 92 6.19 7.95 -6.28
N LEU A 93 5.36 7.52 -5.34
CA LEU A 93 3.95 7.88 -5.29
C LEU A 93 3.75 9.40 -5.10
N SER A 94 4.75 10.13 -4.58
CA SER A 94 4.66 11.58 -4.43
C SER A 94 4.56 12.25 -5.79
N ASP A 95 5.48 11.91 -6.69
CA ASP A 95 5.52 12.47 -8.04
C ASP A 95 4.39 11.92 -8.92
N ILE A 96 4.07 10.63 -8.77
CA ILE A 96 3.10 9.95 -9.66
C ILE A 96 1.65 10.28 -9.30
N LEU A 97 1.33 10.38 -8.01
CA LEU A 97 -0.02 10.63 -7.51
C LEU A 97 -0.24 12.07 -7.02
N GLY A 98 0.81 12.89 -6.90
CA GLY A 98 0.72 14.24 -6.34
C GLY A 98 0.48 14.25 -4.84
N ILE A 99 0.94 13.22 -4.11
CA ILE A 99 0.74 13.09 -2.66
C ILE A 99 1.96 13.63 -1.92
N GLU A 100 1.73 14.45 -0.90
CA GLU A 100 2.81 14.99 -0.07
C GLU A 100 3.62 13.88 0.61
N ARG A 101 4.94 14.06 0.67
CA ARG A 101 5.88 13.10 1.25
C ARG A 101 5.50 12.70 2.68
N GLU A 102 5.04 13.63 3.49
CA GLU A 102 4.63 13.38 4.88
C GLU A 102 3.45 12.39 4.98
N ILE A 103 2.51 12.45 4.04
CA ILE A 103 1.39 11.50 3.96
C ILE A 103 1.93 10.11 3.63
N LEU A 104 2.88 10.00 2.69
CA LEU A 104 3.49 8.72 2.35
C LEU A 104 4.22 8.10 3.54
N VAL A 105 4.98 8.89 4.31
CA VAL A 105 5.67 8.42 5.52
C VAL A 105 4.69 7.88 6.55
N LYS A 106 3.61 8.63 6.83
CA LYS A 106 2.54 8.20 7.75
C LYS A 106 1.86 6.92 7.26
N ALA A 107 1.55 6.84 5.97
CA ALA A 107 0.87 5.70 5.38
C ALA A 107 1.68 4.40 5.39
N TYR A 108 3.01 4.52 5.37
CA TYR A 108 3.88 3.37 5.14
C TYR A 108 3.78 2.30 6.23
N GLU A 109 3.44 2.67 7.46
CA GLU A 109 3.22 1.70 8.54
C GLU A 109 2.01 0.79 8.26
N ALA A 110 0.88 1.37 7.85
CA ALA A 110 -0.29 0.60 7.43
C ALA A 110 0.01 -0.20 6.15
N HIS A 111 0.79 0.36 5.23
CA HIS A 111 1.22 -0.34 4.03
C HIS A 111 2.01 -1.62 4.37
N LEU A 112 2.99 -1.53 5.27
CA LEU A 112 3.79 -2.69 5.70
C LEU A 112 2.95 -3.77 6.38
N GLU A 113 1.98 -3.39 7.19
CA GLU A 113 1.08 -4.35 7.82
C GLU A 113 0.26 -5.13 6.78
N ILE A 114 -0.31 -4.41 5.81
CA ILE A 114 -1.10 -5.00 4.71
C ILE A 114 -0.22 -5.90 3.83
N MET A 115 1.01 -5.48 3.55
CA MET A 115 1.94 -6.19 2.67
C MET A 115 2.68 -7.34 3.34
N LYS A 116 2.71 -7.40 4.69
CA LYS A 116 3.44 -8.40 5.48
C LYS A 116 3.31 -9.84 4.96
N PRO A 117 2.12 -10.34 4.56
CA PRO A 117 1.98 -11.72 4.07
C PRO A 117 2.71 -12.02 2.75
N TYR A 118 3.12 -11.00 1.99
CA TYR A 118 3.81 -11.13 0.70
C TYR A 118 5.31 -10.87 0.79
N MET A 119 5.76 -10.32 1.92
CA MET A 119 7.15 -10.00 2.12
C MET A 119 7.91 -11.28 2.46
N PHE A 120 9.04 -11.48 1.78
CA PHE A 120 9.97 -12.54 2.12
C PHE A 120 11.15 -11.97 2.89
N ARG A 121 11.75 -12.80 3.75
CA ARG A 121 12.90 -12.39 4.55
C ARG A 121 14.20 -12.75 3.83
N ARG A 122 15.09 -11.77 3.70
CA ARG A 122 16.51 -11.94 3.34
C ARG A 122 17.32 -11.28 4.44
N ASP A 123 18.15 -12.08 5.12
CA ASP A 123 18.89 -11.66 6.30
C ASP A 123 17.95 -11.05 7.36
N ASN A 124 18.15 -9.76 7.66
CA ASN A 124 17.35 -9.02 8.63
C ASN A 124 16.30 -8.10 7.98
N ILE A 125 16.10 -8.19 6.67
CA ILE A 125 15.16 -7.34 5.93
C ILE A 125 14.00 -8.20 5.42
N GLU A 126 12.78 -7.75 5.67
CA GLU A 126 11.60 -8.28 4.99
C GLU A 126 11.33 -7.39 3.77
N ILE A 127 11.17 -7.97 2.59
CA ILE A 127 11.01 -7.20 1.34
C ILE A 127 10.02 -7.89 0.40
N PHE A 128 9.33 -7.07 -0.39
CA PHE A 128 8.54 -7.49 -1.54
C PHE A 128 8.92 -6.59 -2.73
N ILE A 129 9.37 -7.22 -3.81
CA ILE A 129 9.84 -6.54 -5.02
C ILE A 129 9.00 -6.95 -6.22
N ARG A 130 8.96 -6.08 -7.24
CA ARG A 130 8.43 -6.38 -8.56
C ARG A 130 9.49 -6.08 -9.61
N VAL A 131 9.67 -6.99 -10.55
CA VAL A 131 10.55 -6.78 -11.71
C VAL A 131 9.71 -6.42 -12.93
N ARG A 132 10.08 -5.36 -13.66
CA ARG A 132 9.42 -4.94 -14.91
C ARG A 132 10.44 -4.42 -15.89
N ASN A 133 10.51 -4.99 -17.09
CA ASN A 133 11.40 -4.54 -18.17
C ASN A 133 12.89 -4.39 -17.75
N GLY A 134 13.36 -5.23 -16.81
CA GLY A 134 14.71 -5.14 -16.26
C GLY A 134 14.86 -4.20 -15.06
N ASP A 135 13.87 -3.35 -14.77
CA ASP A 135 13.83 -2.51 -13.57
C ASP A 135 13.28 -3.27 -12.37
N VAL A 136 13.76 -2.92 -11.17
CA VAL A 136 13.25 -3.46 -9.90
C VAL A 136 12.58 -2.38 -9.08
N ASP A 137 11.30 -2.61 -8.76
CA ASP A 137 10.52 -1.79 -7.84
C ASP A 137 10.50 -2.42 -6.45
N ILE A 138 10.81 -1.62 -5.43
CA ILE A 138 10.59 -1.99 -4.03
C ILE A 138 9.15 -1.65 -3.68
N ILE A 139 8.28 -2.66 -3.69
CA ILE A 139 6.87 -2.47 -3.34
C ILE A 139 6.74 -2.25 -1.84
N ALA A 140 7.38 -3.08 -1.04
CA ALA A 140 7.44 -2.94 0.41
C ALA A 140 8.78 -3.44 0.95
N ALA A 141 9.33 -2.74 1.93
CA ALA A 141 10.53 -3.14 2.64
C ALA A 141 10.44 -2.74 4.12
N ARG A 142 10.73 -3.68 5.01
CA ARG A 142 10.85 -3.44 6.45
C ARG A 142 12.31 -3.63 6.86
N CYS A 143 12.92 -2.52 7.29
CA CYS A 143 14.21 -2.53 7.99
C CYS A 143 13.95 -2.63 9.51
N PRO A 144 14.68 -3.47 10.27
CA PRO A 144 14.54 -3.56 11.72
C PRO A 144 14.89 -2.26 12.45
N ARG A 145 15.70 -1.42 11.80
CA ARG A 145 16.11 -0.09 12.29
C ARG A 145 15.29 1.04 11.67
N TRP A 146 14.16 0.73 11.03
CA TRP A 146 13.29 1.77 10.51
C TRP A 146 12.81 2.68 11.65
N ARG A 147 12.81 4.00 11.42
CA ARG A 147 12.67 5.10 12.41
C ARG A 147 13.87 5.35 13.34
N THR A 148 14.85 4.46 13.41
CA THR A 148 16.14 4.72 14.09
C THR A 148 17.27 4.99 13.11
N CYS A 149 17.05 4.72 11.81
CA CYS A 149 17.88 5.19 10.71
C CYS A 149 17.45 6.58 10.22
N SER A 150 18.39 7.34 9.66
CA SER A 150 18.23 8.71 9.14
C SER A 150 17.50 8.83 7.79
N HIS A 151 16.65 7.86 7.44
CA HIS A 151 15.94 7.83 6.16
C HIS A 151 14.44 7.68 6.39
N ASP A 152 13.65 8.43 5.63
CA ASP A 152 12.19 8.43 5.77
C ASP A 152 11.57 7.15 5.21
N PHE A 153 12.14 6.64 4.12
CA PHE A 153 11.64 5.44 3.45
C PHE A 153 12.67 4.30 3.43
N PRO A 154 12.22 3.05 3.58
CA PRO A 154 13.14 1.91 3.53
C PRO A 154 13.84 1.66 2.19
N ASP A 155 13.35 2.17 1.06
CA ASP A 155 14.07 2.12 -0.23
C ASP A 155 15.30 3.05 -0.30
N GLU A 156 15.41 3.98 0.65
CA GLU A 156 16.60 4.79 0.86
C GLU A 156 17.65 4.07 1.72
N CYS A 157 17.29 2.95 2.38
CA CYS A 157 18.20 2.19 3.22
C CYS A 157 19.28 1.45 2.38
N PRO A 158 20.57 1.68 2.64
CA PRO A 158 21.65 0.99 1.92
C PRO A 158 21.59 -0.54 2.01
N GLU A 159 21.18 -1.08 3.16
CA GLU A 159 21.04 -2.53 3.36
C GLU A 159 19.92 -3.13 2.50
N VAL A 160 18.82 -2.39 2.30
CA VAL A 160 17.74 -2.80 1.40
C VAL A 160 18.22 -2.78 -0.04
N ARG A 161 19.00 -1.77 -0.43
CA ARG A 161 19.57 -1.68 -1.79
C ARG A 161 20.56 -2.80 -2.10
N LYS A 162 21.39 -3.22 -1.13
CA LYS A 162 22.33 -4.35 -1.31
C LYS A 162 21.62 -5.64 -1.70
N ILE A 163 20.48 -5.94 -1.06
CA ILE A 163 19.67 -7.14 -1.36
C ILE A 163 19.17 -7.11 -2.81
N ILE A 164 18.82 -5.94 -3.32
CA ILE A 164 18.29 -5.76 -4.68
C ILE A 164 19.40 -5.97 -5.72
N TYR A 165 20.56 -5.34 -5.54
CA TYR A 165 21.70 -5.53 -6.45
C TYR A 165 22.14 -7.00 -6.53
N ALA A 166 22.13 -7.72 -5.40
CA ALA A 166 22.41 -9.15 -5.36
C ALA A 166 21.33 -10.00 -6.08
N SER A 167 20.08 -9.52 -6.12
CA SER A 167 18.96 -10.22 -6.76
C SER A 167 18.85 -10.00 -8.28
N ILE A 168 19.54 -8.98 -8.81
CA ILE A 168 19.58 -8.66 -10.26
C ILE A 168 20.82 -9.28 -10.93
N SER A 169 21.83 -9.66 -10.14
CA SER A 169 23.11 -10.20 -10.63
C SER A 169 23.08 -11.73 -10.87
N HIS A 170 21.91 -12.35 -10.81
CA HIS A 170 21.64 -13.77 -11.05
C HIS A 170 20.42 -13.92 -11.96
#